data_AF-A0A373FPY0-F1
#
_entry.id   AF-A0A373FPY0-F1
#
_cell.length_a   1.000
_cell.length_b   1.000
_cell.length_c   1.000
_cell.angle_alpha   90.00
_cell.angle_beta   90.00
_cell.angle_gamma   90.00
#
_symmetry.space_group_name_H-M   'P 1'
#
loop_
_entity.id
_entity.type
_entity.pdbx_description
1 polymer ?
#
loop_
_entity_poly.entity_id
_entity_poly.type
_entity_poly.pdbx_seq_one_letter_code
_entity_poly.pdbx_strand_id
1 'polypeptide(L)'
;MKKARGRVLPAVCVVLLVVLVGVKMTSRGWFSLDRVKQKAQAQQPVPLVWPPALAPDSDSFCHTVKLNIGQVDKAQEEGLDVDVNRRCITRATMAEYEAAKVRNAAARRADASRREEQAQIEKTVEQQISTGGITLQNLMQARAGRSTQIITALQPGARTAIKPMPRPPAQWFVPMTYASGNLQLKAFVTPNPGDGRKLPLMVWLTGGDSNTLDDFWTEGAEANDQSAAAFRKAGMAMLFPTLRGGNDNPGQREYFWGEVQDVAAAILQAAQLPYIDPSRIYLGGHSTGATLALLTATAGLPVQGVFAFGPVDDISGYDWPVKWGLLPVEEKRLRSPMYWLHGIKSPTWIIEGTKRPSNSNSLDNLCAARKSEQVHCVSVQGANHFSVLQPMTRRIASQLVMGKPVQLQRDEKL
;
A
#
# COMPACT_ATOMS: atom_id res chain seq x y z
N MET A 1 0.27 -48.98 -34.89
CA MET A 1 1.29 -49.49 -35.86
C MET A 1 1.26 -48.63 -37.12
N LYS A 2 2.42 -48.14 -37.63
CA LYS A 2 2.68 -47.63 -39.00
C LYS A 2 1.77 -46.47 -39.54
N LYS A 3 2.22 -45.46 -40.29
CA LYS A 3 3.55 -45.02 -40.75
C LYS A 3 3.43 -43.53 -41.16
N ALA A 4 4.50 -42.74 -41.04
CA ALA A 4 4.54 -41.34 -41.47
C ALA A 4 4.91 -41.17 -42.95
N ARG A 5 4.62 -39.97 -43.53
CA ARG A 5 5.53 -39.20 -44.40
C ARG A 5 4.91 -37.84 -44.80
N GLY A 6 5.74 -36.80 -44.84
CA GLY A 6 5.41 -35.51 -45.48
C GLY A 6 6.52 -35.09 -46.47
N ARG A 7 6.34 -33.95 -47.15
CA ARG A 7 7.34 -33.15 -47.89
C ARG A 7 6.68 -31.79 -48.22
N VAL A 8 7.21 -30.63 -47.84
CA VAL A 8 8.39 -29.87 -48.35
C VAL A 8 8.05 -28.93 -49.53
N LEU A 9 8.37 -27.65 -49.33
CA LEU A 9 8.29 -26.53 -50.29
C LEU A 9 9.31 -26.65 -51.44
N PRO A 10 9.17 -25.85 -52.52
CA PRO A 10 10.12 -24.73 -52.67
C PRO A 10 9.53 -23.43 -53.25
N ALA A 11 10.30 -22.35 -53.18
CA ALA A 11 9.99 -21.02 -53.74
C ALA A 11 10.88 -20.70 -54.96
N VAL A 12 10.41 -19.85 -55.89
CA VAL A 12 11.21 -19.23 -56.96
C VAL A 12 10.70 -17.79 -57.23
N CYS A 13 11.63 -16.86 -57.47
CA CYS A 13 11.39 -15.44 -57.77
C CYS A 13 11.34 -15.15 -59.28
N VAL A 14 10.60 -14.10 -59.69
CA VAL A 14 10.88 -13.31 -60.92
C VAL A 14 10.56 -11.81 -60.68
N VAL A 15 11.28 -10.90 -61.35
CA VAL A 15 11.24 -9.42 -61.23
C VAL A 15 11.00 -8.78 -62.62
N LEU A 16 10.59 -7.48 -62.64
CA LEU A 16 10.55 -6.44 -63.72
C LEU A 16 9.11 -5.92 -64.07
N LEU A 17 8.73 -4.62 -63.99
CA LEU A 17 9.13 -3.34 -64.65
C LEU A 17 8.20 -2.98 -65.86
N VAL A 18 7.63 -1.77 -66.09
CA VAL A 18 7.42 -0.55 -65.26
C VAL A 18 6.50 0.52 -65.95
N VAL A 19 5.83 1.41 -65.17
CA VAL A 19 5.28 2.78 -65.50
C VAL A 19 4.26 3.03 -66.65
N LEU A 20 3.08 3.60 -66.29
CA LEU A 20 2.44 4.85 -66.79
C LEU A 20 1.03 5.03 -66.14
N VAL A 21 0.87 5.83 -65.09
CA VAL A 21 0.34 7.23 -65.06
C VAL A 21 -1.07 7.43 -65.67
N GLY A 22 -2.08 7.77 -64.85
CA GLY A 22 -3.50 7.92 -65.29
C GLY A 22 -4.49 8.55 -64.29
N VAL A 23 -4.14 9.71 -63.70
CA VAL A 23 -4.94 10.72 -62.95
C VAL A 23 -6.49 10.55 -62.81
N LYS A 24 -7.00 10.52 -61.56
CA LYS A 24 -8.00 11.51 -61.03
C LYS A 24 -8.17 11.48 -59.50
N MET A 25 -8.48 12.66 -58.93
CA MET A 25 -8.63 12.97 -57.48
C MET A 25 -9.92 12.35 -56.90
N THR A 26 -10.12 12.11 -55.59
CA THR A 26 -10.26 13.15 -54.55
C THR A 26 -10.26 12.67 -53.08
N SER A 27 -9.72 13.53 -52.21
CA SER A 27 -10.12 13.80 -50.81
C SER A 27 -9.61 12.94 -49.62
N ARG A 28 -8.98 13.69 -48.69
CA ARG A 28 -8.75 13.44 -47.24
C ARG A 28 -7.87 12.25 -46.82
N GLY A 29 -6.72 12.57 -46.23
CA GLY A 29 -6.14 11.75 -45.15
C GLY A 29 -4.69 11.27 -45.28
N TRP A 30 -3.76 12.05 -45.85
CA TRP A 30 -2.33 11.72 -45.77
C TRP A 30 -1.57 12.61 -44.79
N PHE A 31 -1.07 11.99 -43.73
CA PHE A 31 -0.01 12.53 -42.88
C PHE A 31 1.23 12.76 -43.75
N SER A 32 1.74 13.99 -43.82
CA SER A 32 2.98 14.25 -44.55
C SER A 32 4.16 13.54 -43.85
N LEU A 33 4.80 12.66 -44.62
CA LEU A 33 6.04 11.95 -44.26
C LEU A 33 7.26 12.88 -44.17
N ASP A 34 7.13 14.17 -44.53
CA ASP A 34 8.21 15.15 -44.44
C ASP A 34 8.56 15.46 -42.97
N ARG A 35 7.58 15.36 -42.06
CA ARG A 35 7.81 15.48 -40.60
C ARG A 35 8.66 14.35 -40.02
N VAL A 36 8.79 13.22 -40.73
CA VAL A 36 9.65 12.10 -40.35
C VAL A 36 11.06 12.28 -40.93
N LYS A 37 11.19 12.80 -42.16
CA LYS A 37 12.51 13.07 -42.76
C LYS A 37 13.26 14.25 -42.12
N GLN A 38 12.57 15.29 -41.64
CA GLN A 38 13.22 16.36 -40.87
C GLN A 38 13.63 15.96 -39.44
N LYS A 39 13.10 14.87 -38.88
CA LYS A 39 13.56 14.30 -37.60
C LYS A 39 14.79 13.38 -37.73
N ALA A 40 15.25 13.11 -38.96
CA ALA A 40 16.36 12.21 -39.25
C ALA A 40 17.64 12.91 -39.76
N GLN A 41 17.70 14.25 -39.72
CA GLN A 41 18.97 14.96 -39.74
C GLN A 41 19.49 15.08 -38.30
N ALA A 42 20.52 14.29 -38.00
CA ALA A 42 21.14 14.24 -36.68
C ALA A 42 21.88 15.54 -36.36
N GLN A 43 21.18 16.49 -35.73
CA GLN A 43 21.80 17.12 -34.58
C GLN A 43 22.01 16.02 -33.54
N GLN A 44 23.26 15.77 -33.15
CA GLN A 44 23.54 14.96 -31.97
C GLN A 44 22.69 15.54 -30.82
N PRO A 45 21.98 14.70 -30.03
CA PRO A 45 21.24 15.22 -28.89
C PRO A 45 22.22 15.98 -28.01
N VAL A 46 22.01 17.29 -27.86
CA VAL A 46 22.87 18.13 -27.03
C VAL A 46 22.95 17.45 -25.66
N PRO A 47 24.15 17.10 -25.15
CA PRO A 47 24.26 16.39 -23.89
C PRO A 47 23.46 17.12 -22.81
N LEU A 48 22.66 16.38 -22.04
CA LEU A 48 21.83 16.97 -20.99
C LEU A 48 22.75 17.48 -19.87
N VAL A 49 23.14 18.76 -19.95
CA VAL A 49 23.93 19.41 -18.92
C VAL A 49 23.04 19.64 -17.70
N TRP A 50 23.34 18.89 -16.64
CA TRP A 50 22.67 18.92 -15.35
C TRP A 50 23.73 18.90 -14.22
N PRO A 51 23.71 19.82 -13.24
CA PRO A 51 22.76 20.92 -13.11
C PRO A 51 22.90 21.99 -14.22
N PRO A 52 21.85 22.77 -14.52
CA PRO A 52 21.93 23.89 -15.46
C PRO A 52 22.82 25.01 -14.93
N ALA A 53 23.29 25.90 -15.83
CA ALA A 53 24.00 27.09 -15.41
C ALA A 53 23.13 28.01 -14.54
N LEU A 54 23.73 28.64 -13.53
CA LEU A 54 23.03 29.56 -12.63
C LEU A 54 22.68 30.87 -13.34
N ALA A 55 21.55 31.47 -12.95
CA ALA A 55 21.23 32.83 -13.31
C ALA A 55 22.20 33.81 -12.61
N PRO A 56 22.49 34.98 -13.22
CA PRO A 56 23.26 36.03 -12.55
C PRO A 56 22.63 36.46 -11.23
N ASP A 57 23.44 36.92 -10.27
CA ASP A 57 22.94 37.38 -8.96
C ASP A 57 22.01 38.59 -9.03
N SER A 58 22.00 39.31 -10.16
CA SER A 58 21.03 40.37 -10.46
C SER A 58 19.61 39.88 -10.79
N ASP A 59 19.42 38.59 -11.14
CA ASP A 59 18.09 38.00 -11.28
C ASP A 59 17.65 37.41 -9.93
N SER A 60 16.79 38.15 -9.22
CA SER A 60 16.25 37.76 -7.91
C SER A 60 15.17 36.66 -7.98
N PHE A 61 14.70 36.30 -9.17
CA PHE A 61 13.60 35.35 -9.37
C PHE A 61 14.08 33.98 -9.86
N CYS A 62 14.85 33.96 -10.95
CA CYS A 62 15.40 32.72 -11.50
C CYS A 62 16.65 32.28 -10.73
N HIS A 63 16.77 30.98 -10.44
CA HIS A 63 18.01 30.35 -9.95
C HIS A 63 18.88 29.87 -11.12
N THR A 64 18.26 29.38 -12.19
CA THR A 64 18.95 28.90 -13.40
C THR A 64 18.78 29.87 -14.56
N VAL A 65 19.69 29.80 -15.53
CA VAL A 65 19.42 30.32 -16.88
C VAL A 65 18.18 29.63 -17.50
N LYS A 66 17.69 30.19 -18.60
CA LYS A 66 16.56 29.65 -19.36
C LYS A 66 16.83 28.21 -19.83
N LEU A 67 16.04 27.26 -19.31
CA LEU A 67 16.18 25.83 -19.54
C LEU A 67 15.75 25.42 -20.96
N ASN A 68 16.50 24.50 -21.57
CA ASN A 68 16.06 23.78 -22.76
C ASN A 68 14.96 22.74 -22.41
N ILE A 69 14.32 22.10 -23.40
CA ILE A 69 13.17 21.21 -23.13
C ILE A 69 13.58 20.01 -22.26
N GLY A 70 14.67 19.31 -22.61
CA GLY A 70 15.14 18.17 -21.81
C GLY A 70 15.57 18.56 -20.38
N GLN A 71 16.00 19.80 -20.16
CA GLN A 71 16.25 20.32 -18.81
C GLN A 71 14.96 20.63 -18.03
N VAL A 72 13.86 21.00 -18.70
CA VAL A 72 12.54 21.15 -18.05
C VAL A 72 11.97 19.78 -17.68
N ASP A 73 12.02 18.82 -18.61
CA ASP A 73 11.59 17.44 -18.34
C ASP A 73 12.38 16.87 -17.15
N LYS A 74 13.70 17.07 -17.14
CA LYS A 74 14.59 16.62 -16.05
C LYS A 74 14.33 17.32 -14.72
N ALA A 75 14.01 18.61 -14.72
CA ALA A 75 13.60 19.33 -13.51
C ALA A 75 12.32 18.73 -12.92
N GLN A 76 11.31 18.46 -13.76
CA GLN A 76 10.04 17.87 -13.36
C GLN A 76 10.20 16.44 -12.83
N GLU A 77 11.08 15.62 -13.42
CA GLU A 77 11.45 14.31 -12.88
C GLU A 77 12.07 14.39 -11.47
N GLU A 78 12.90 15.41 -11.19
CA GLU A 78 13.49 15.64 -9.88
C GLU A 78 12.54 16.35 -8.90
N GLY A 79 11.32 16.71 -9.34
CA GLY A 79 10.31 17.40 -8.54
C GLY A 79 10.59 18.90 -8.35
N LEU A 80 11.43 19.49 -9.20
CA LEU A 80 11.71 20.92 -9.26
C LEU A 80 10.69 21.60 -10.14
N ASP A 81 9.84 22.43 -9.55
CA ASP A 81 8.89 23.26 -10.28
C ASP A 81 9.59 24.30 -11.17
N VAL A 82 9.07 24.52 -12.36
CA VAL A 82 9.67 25.39 -13.39
C VAL A 82 8.67 26.46 -13.77
N ASP A 83 9.05 27.73 -13.61
CA ASP A 83 8.20 28.84 -14.06
C ASP A 83 8.01 28.75 -15.57
N VAL A 84 6.76 28.54 -16.00
CA VAL A 84 6.41 28.28 -17.41
C VAL A 84 6.70 29.45 -18.33
N ASN A 85 6.72 30.69 -17.80
CA ASN A 85 6.91 31.91 -18.58
C ASN A 85 8.38 32.19 -18.88
N ARG A 86 9.25 32.10 -17.85
CA ARG A 86 10.69 32.32 -17.96
C ARG A 86 11.48 31.05 -18.28
N ARG A 87 10.87 29.88 -18.08
CA ARG A 87 11.48 28.54 -18.20
C ARG A 87 12.75 28.43 -17.36
N CYS A 88 12.66 28.80 -16.09
CA CYS A 88 13.75 28.67 -15.12
C CYS A 88 13.21 28.01 -13.85
N ILE A 89 14.07 27.32 -13.11
CA ILE A 89 13.74 26.95 -11.73
C ILE A 89 13.89 28.22 -10.89
N THR A 90 12.91 28.53 -10.04
CA THR A 90 12.95 29.76 -9.24
C THR A 90 13.91 29.64 -8.06
N ARG A 91 14.40 30.76 -7.53
CA ARG A 91 15.21 30.77 -6.29
C ARG A 91 14.44 30.23 -5.08
N ALA A 92 13.12 30.46 -5.03
CA ALA A 92 12.25 29.89 -4.00
C ALA A 92 12.20 28.35 -4.10
N THR A 93 11.88 27.82 -5.29
CA THR A 93 11.82 26.38 -5.56
C THR A 93 13.15 25.68 -5.21
N MET A 94 14.30 26.26 -5.57
CA MET A 94 15.60 25.68 -5.22
C MET A 94 15.93 25.77 -3.74
N ALA A 95 15.56 26.86 -3.06
CA ALA A 95 15.73 26.97 -1.61
C ALA A 95 14.86 25.94 -0.88
N GLU A 96 13.61 25.72 -1.32
CA GLU A 96 12.73 24.69 -0.78
C GLU A 96 13.25 23.27 -1.06
N TYR A 97 13.76 23.01 -2.27
CA TYR A 97 14.33 21.72 -2.66
C TYR A 97 15.59 21.38 -1.88
N GLU A 98 16.56 22.28 -1.75
CA GLU A 98 17.77 22.05 -0.95
C GLU A 98 17.42 21.95 0.54
N ALA A 99 16.49 22.75 1.05
CA ALA A 99 16.01 22.60 2.43
C ALA A 99 15.27 21.26 2.64
N ALA A 100 14.50 20.78 1.66
CA ALA A 100 13.86 19.47 1.70
C ALA A 100 14.89 18.33 1.63
N LYS A 101 15.92 18.45 0.79
CA LYS A 101 17.04 17.52 0.68
C LYS A 101 17.85 17.44 1.98
N VAL A 102 18.09 18.57 2.65
CA VAL A 102 18.69 18.61 3.99
C VAL A 102 17.78 17.96 5.04
N ARG A 103 16.48 18.30 5.07
CA ARG A 103 15.50 17.64 5.97
C ARG A 103 15.43 16.14 5.74
N ASN A 104 15.40 15.69 4.48
CA ASN A 104 15.35 14.28 4.11
C ASN A 104 16.67 13.55 4.42
N ALA A 105 17.82 14.20 4.26
CA ALA A 105 19.11 13.64 4.67
C ALA A 105 19.23 13.54 6.20
N ALA A 106 18.74 14.54 6.95
CA ALA A 106 18.67 14.51 8.40
C ALA A 106 17.70 13.43 8.90
N ALA A 107 16.51 13.30 8.29
CA ALA A 107 15.56 12.22 8.56
C ALA A 107 16.19 10.85 8.30
N ARG A 108 16.80 10.64 7.12
CA ARG A 108 17.52 9.38 6.78
C ARG A 108 18.66 9.06 7.74
N ARG A 109 19.40 10.05 8.25
CA ARG A 109 20.44 9.84 9.28
C ARG A 109 19.84 9.49 10.63
N ALA A 110 18.73 10.12 11.02
CA ALA A 110 18.00 9.78 12.24
C ALA A 110 17.36 8.38 12.13
N ASP A 111 16.86 7.99 10.96
CA ASP A 111 16.37 6.64 10.66
C ASP A 111 17.50 5.61 10.65
N ALA A 112 18.67 5.94 10.09
CA ALA A 112 19.85 5.07 10.14
C ALA A 112 20.33 4.86 11.59
N SER A 113 20.43 5.92 12.39
CA SER A 113 20.77 5.83 13.81
C SER A 113 19.74 5.02 14.61
N ARG A 114 18.43 5.23 14.35
CA ARG A 114 17.36 4.38 14.91
C ARG A 114 17.46 2.91 14.47
N ARG A 115 17.88 2.64 13.22
CA ARG A 115 18.11 1.28 12.72
C ARG A 115 19.34 0.64 13.34
N GLU A 116 20.39 1.39 13.62
CA GLU A 116 21.59 0.90 14.33
C GLU A 116 21.26 0.56 15.79
N GLU A 117 20.54 1.45 16.49
CA GLU A 117 20.02 1.21 17.85
C GLU A 117 19.10 -0.03 17.87
N GLN A 118 18.15 -0.11 16.92
CA GLN A 118 17.28 -1.26 16.77
C GLN A 118 18.04 -2.54 16.41
N ALA A 119 19.02 -2.50 15.50
CA ALA A 119 19.81 -3.67 15.12
C ALA A 119 20.61 -4.20 16.30
N GLN A 120 21.07 -3.32 17.19
CA GLN A 120 21.71 -3.71 18.45
C GLN A 120 20.70 -4.37 19.40
N ILE A 121 19.48 -3.83 19.54
CA ILE A 121 18.38 -4.44 20.30
C ILE A 121 18.01 -5.82 19.73
N GLU A 122 17.87 -5.94 18.41
CA GLU A 122 17.56 -7.21 17.74
C GLU A 122 18.66 -8.24 17.94
N LYS A 123 19.92 -7.84 17.87
CA LYS A 123 21.07 -8.72 18.17
C LYS A 123 21.04 -9.21 19.62
N THR A 124 20.69 -8.35 20.57
CA THR A 124 20.49 -8.76 21.98
C THR A 124 19.31 -9.73 22.14
N VAL A 125 18.19 -9.48 21.46
CA VAL A 125 17.02 -10.38 21.48
C VAL A 125 17.33 -11.72 20.81
N GLU A 126 18.02 -11.75 19.67
CA GLU A 126 18.48 -12.98 19.01
C GLU A 126 19.48 -13.77 19.88
N GLN A 127 20.35 -13.08 20.62
CA GLN A 127 21.24 -13.70 21.60
C GLN A 127 20.47 -14.30 22.79
N GLN A 128 19.37 -13.68 23.22
CA GLN A 128 18.51 -14.19 24.30
C GLN A 128 17.57 -15.32 23.84
N ILE A 129 17.17 -15.34 22.56
CA ILE A 129 16.44 -16.44 21.93
C ILE A 129 17.36 -17.65 21.74
N SER A 130 18.58 -17.45 21.22
CA SER A 130 19.53 -18.55 20.96
C SER A 130 20.10 -19.21 22.22
N THR A 131 20.15 -18.49 23.34
CA THR A 131 20.49 -19.03 24.67
C THR A 131 19.30 -19.67 25.40
N GLY A 132 18.11 -19.71 24.78
CA GLY A 132 16.91 -20.30 25.37
C GLY A 132 16.27 -19.48 26.49
N GLY A 133 16.75 -18.25 26.74
CA GLY A 133 16.21 -17.35 27.76
C GLY A 133 14.90 -16.67 27.36
N ILE A 134 14.59 -16.59 26.06
CA ILE A 134 13.35 -16.04 25.53
C ILE A 134 12.75 -16.99 24.49
N THR A 135 11.58 -17.56 24.78
CA THR A 135 10.69 -18.13 23.77
C THR A 135 10.23 -17.02 22.83
N LEU A 136 10.38 -17.18 21.51
CA LEU A 136 9.99 -16.20 20.47
C LEU A 136 8.65 -15.50 20.80
N GLN A 137 8.77 -14.29 21.36
CA GLN A 137 7.67 -13.63 22.03
C GLN A 137 6.82 -12.87 21.00
N ASN A 138 5.56 -13.28 20.85
CA ASN A 138 4.65 -12.59 19.93
C ASN A 138 4.29 -11.19 20.47
N LEU A 139 3.78 -10.31 19.60
CA LEU A 139 3.47 -8.92 19.94
C LEU A 139 2.54 -8.80 21.17
N MET A 140 1.54 -9.69 21.28
CA MET A 140 0.61 -9.69 22.41
C MET A 140 1.31 -10.00 23.73
N GLN A 141 2.19 -11.00 23.74
CA GLN A 141 3.00 -11.34 24.91
C GLN A 141 3.97 -10.21 25.27
N ALA A 142 4.59 -9.55 24.29
CA ALA A 142 5.52 -8.43 24.54
C ALA A 142 4.82 -7.17 25.09
N ARG A 143 3.52 -6.99 24.80
CA ARG A 143 2.66 -5.97 25.40
C ARG A 143 2.06 -6.36 26.75
N ALA A 144 2.14 -7.63 27.17
CA ALA A 144 1.53 -8.10 28.41
C ALA A 144 2.10 -7.37 29.63
N GLY A 145 1.21 -6.92 30.54
CA GLY A 145 1.59 -6.14 31.72
C GLY A 145 2.06 -4.71 31.45
N ARG A 146 2.17 -4.26 30.18
CA ARG A 146 2.54 -2.89 29.83
C ARG A 146 1.30 -2.01 29.64
N SER A 147 1.31 -0.84 30.25
CA SER A 147 0.30 0.21 30.03
C SER A 147 0.78 1.23 29.00
N THR A 148 -0.14 1.72 28.17
CA THR A 148 0.15 2.73 27.15
C THR A 148 0.15 4.15 27.71
N GLN A 149 1.08 4.99 27.23
CA GLN A 149 1.12 6.42 27.53
C GLN A 149 0.45 7.28 26.44
N ILE A 150 -0.21 6.67 25.44
CA ILE A 150 -0.73 7.31 24.22
C ILE A 150 -1.53 8.60 24.48
N ILE A 151 -2.28 8.67 25.59
CA ILE A 151 -3.09 9.82 26.00
C ILE A 151 -2.24 11.10 26.17
N THR A 152 -1.00 11.00 26.65
CA THR A 152 -0.10 12.16 26.85
C THR A 152 0.47 12.68 25.54
N ALA A 153 0.46 11.86 24.48
CA ALA A 153 0.98 12.18 23.16
C ALA A 153 -0.10 12.65 22.17
N LEU A 154 -1.38 12.65 22.53
CA LEU A 154 -2.47 13.07 21.64
C LEU A 154 -2.41 14.58 21.34
N GLN A 155 -2.59 14.94 20.06
CA GLN A 155 -2.70 16.33 19.65
C GLN A 155 -4.04 16.96 20.11
N PRO A 156 -4.12 18.28 20.30
CA PRO A 156 -5.40 18.97 20.44
C PRO A 156 -6.34 18.61 19.28
N GLY A 157 -7.59 18.28 19.59
CA GLY A 157 -8.56 17.81 18.59
C GLY A 157 -8.46 16.32 18.21
N ALA A 158 -7.49 15.56 18.72
CA ALA A 158 -7.38 14.11 18.52
C ALA A 158 -8.56 13.30 19.10
N ARG A 159 -9.29 13.87 20.06
CA ARG A 159 -10.56 13.30 20.54
C ARG A 159 -11.65 13.63 19.52
N THR A 160 -11.89 12.71 18.61
CA THR A 160 -13.04 12.75 17.69
C THR A 160 -14.35 12.76 18.47
N ALA A 161 -15.34 13.51 17.97
CA ALA A 161 -16.72 13.40 18.46
C ALA A 161 -17.24 11.95 18.27
N ILE A 162 -18.08 11.49 19.18
CA ILE A 162 -18.78 10.20 19.06
C ILE A 162 -19.63 10.25 17.78
N LYS A 163 -19.36 9.35 16.83
CA LYS A 163 -20.19 9.18 15.63
C LYS A 163 -21.18 8.04 15.88
N PRO A 164 -22.46 8.13 15.47
CA PRO A 164 -23.34 6.97 15.50
C PRO A 164 -22.78 5.85 14.61
N MET A 165 -23.22 4.61 14.85
CA MET A 165 -22.96 3.52 13.91
C MET A 165 -23.60 3.81 12.55
N PRO A 166 -22.90 3.53 11.42
CA PRO A 166 -23.47 3.72 10.10
C PRO A 166 -24.61 2.74 9.83
N ARG A 167 -25.39 3.02 8.78
CA ARG A 167 -26.55 2.21 8.36
C ARG A 167 -26.36 1.70 6.94
N PRO A 168 -25.53 0.66 6.72
CA PRO A 168 -25.37 0.04 5.42
C PRO A 168 -26.70 -0.59 4.95
N PRO A 169 -26.87 -0.84 3.63
CA PRO A 169 -27.97 -1.67 3.13
C PRO A 169 -27.96 -3.05 3.79
N ALA A 170 -29.06 -3.42 4.46
CA ALA A 170 -29.17 -4.65 5.25
C ALA A 170 -28.95 -5.94 4.42
N GLN A 171 -29.22 -5.88 3.11
CA GLN A 171 -28.93 -6.95 2.15
C GLN A 171 -27.43 -7.21 1.93
N TRP A 172 -26.55 -6.28 2.33
CA TRP A 172 -25.10 -6.40 2.19
C TRP A 172 -24.40 -6.58 3.55
N PHE A 173 -24.91 -5.92 4.59
CA PHE A 173 -24.30 -5.94 5.92
C PHE A 173 -25.32 -5.84 7.04
N VAL A 174 -25.12 -6.64 8.09
CA VAL A 174 -25.86 -6.61 9.35
C VAL A 174 -24.90 -6.40 10.53
N PRO A 175 -25.35 -5.79 11.64
CA PRO A 175 -24.50 -5.61 12.81
C PRO A 175 -24.20 -6.95 13.51
N MET A 176 -22.98 -7.09 13.99
CA MET A 176 -22.49 -8.17 14.85
C MET A 176 -21.87 -7.54 16.11
N THR A 177 -22.08 -8.14 17.29
CA THR A 177 -21.40 -7.75 18.54
C THR A 177 -20.32 -8.76 18.89
N TYR A 178 -19.21 -8.29 19.47
CA TYR A 178 -18.12 -9.16 19.93
C TYR A 178 -17.46 -8.59 21.21
N ALA A 179 -16.96 -9.49 22.06
CA ALA A 179 -16.27 -9.12 23.29
C ALA A 179 -14.76 -8.98 23.05
N SER A 180 -14.18 -7.85 23.46
CA SER A 180 -12.73 -7.62 23.46
C SER A 180 -12.28 -7.21 24.87
N GLY A 181 -11.74 -8.18 25.62
CA GLY A 181 -11.48 -8.01 27.06
C GLY A 181 -12.78 -7.74 27.82
N ASN A 182 -12.89 -6.56 28.43
CA ASN A 182 -14.09 -6.08 29.12
C ASN A 182 -15.00 -5.19 28.26
N LEU A 183 -14.66 -4.95 26.99
CA LEU A 183 -15.46 -4.13 26.07
C LEU A 183 -16.40 -5.02 25.24
N GLN A 184 -17.63 -4.56 25.05
CA GLN A 184 -18.52 -5.07 24.00
C GLN A 184 -18.48 -4.11 22.82
N LEU A 185 -17.97 -4.58 21.69
CA LEU A 185 -17.73 -3.81 20.47
C LEU A 185 -18.65 -4.30 19.34
N LYS A 186 -18.81 -3.47 18.31
CA LYS A 186 -19.64 -3.78 17.14
C LYS A 186 -18.81 -4.00 15.87
N ALA A 187 -19.35 -4.74 14.95
CA ALA A 187 -18.84 -4.91 13.60
C ALA A 187 -20.02 -5.00 12.62
N PHE A 188 -19.73 -4.93 11.32
CA PHE A 188 -20.67 -5.22 10.26
C PHE A 188 -20.21 -6.43 9.48
N VAL A 189 -21.09 -7.42 9.32
CA VAL A 189 -20.80 -8.67 8.61
C VAL A 189 -21.82 -8.90 7.51
N THR A 190 -21.42 -9.55 6.42
CA THR A 190 -22.36 -10.03 5.39
C THR A 190 -23.44 -10.91 6.02
N PRO A 191 -24.74 -10.69 5.76
CA PRO A 191 -25.81 -11.51 6.35
C PRO A 191 -25.71 -12.97 5.91
N ASN A 192 -26.32 -13.86 6.70
CA ASN A 192 -26.46 -15.27 6.35
C ASN A 192 -27.24 -15.40 5.02
N PRO A 193 -26.68 -15.99 3.95
CA PRO A 193 -27.39 -16.18 2.68
C PRO A 193 -28.58 -17.14 2.77
N GLY A 194 -28.68 -17.96 3.83
CA GLY A 194 -29.79 -18.91 4.02
C GLY A 194 -29.74 -20.14 3.11
N ASP A 195 -28.73 -20.27 2.25
CA ASP A 195 -28.54 -21.37 1.30
C ASP A 195 -27.78 -22.58 1.87
N GLY A 196 -27.41 -22.52 3.16
CA GLY A 196 -26.66 -23.57 3.86
C GLY A 196 -25.17 -23.66 3.49
N ARG A 197 -24.65 -22.77 2.63
CA ARG A 197 -23.24 -22.80 2.21
C ARG A 197 -22.36 -22.05 3.22
N LYS A 198 -21.12 -22.52 3.38
CA LYS A 198 -20.08 -21.81 4.13
C LYS A 198 -19.25 -20.93 3.21
N LEU A 199 -19.23 -19.64 3.51
CA LEU A 199 -18.54 -18.60 2.76
C LEU A 199 -17.11 -18.41 3.29
N PRO A 200 -16.12 -18.23 2.39
CA PRO A 200 -14.82 -17.69 2.81
C PRO A 200 -15.00 -16.24 3.29
N LEU A 201 -14.24 -15.83 4.30
CA LEU A 201 -14.38 -14.53 4.96
C LEU A 201 -13.17 -13.64 4.70
N MET A 202 -13.40 -12.40 4.26
CA MET A 202 -12.41 -11.34 4.27
C MET A 202 -12.75 -10.35 5.39
N VAL A 203 -11.85 -10.21 6.38
CA VAL A 203 -11.91 -9.13 7.37
C VAL A 203 -11.13 -7.93 6.82
N TRP A 204 -11.77 -6.77 6.68
CA TRP A 204 -11.16 -5.60 6.06
C TRP A 204 -11.05 -4.40 7.02
N LEU A 205 -9.85 -3.84 7.10
CA LEU A 205 -9.53 -2.67 7.92
C LEU A 205 -9.33 -1.44 7.02
N THR A 206 -10.12 -0.40 7.24
CA THR A 206 -10.12 0.84 6.45
C THR A 206 -8.87 1.69 6.68
N GLY A 207 -8.47 2.47 5.67
CA GLY A 207 -7.44 3.51 5.82
C GLY A 207 -7.97 4.77 6.52
N GLY A 208 -7.07 5.62 7.00
CA GLY A 208 -7.45 6.82 7.76
C GLY A 208 -7.82 6.47 9.21
N ASP A 209 -9.07 6.70 9.60
CA ASP A 209 -9.60 6.30 10.90
C ASP A 209 -10.04 4.83 10.88
N SER A 210 -9.11 3.91 11.15
CA SER A 210 -9.38 2.46 11.17
C SER A 210 -10.24 2.00 12.36
N ASN A 211 -10.52 2.85 13.35
CA ASN A 211 -11.40 2.51 14.48
C ASN A 211 -12.88 2.72 14.11
N THR A 212 -13.17 3.65 13.20
CA THR A 212 -14.51 4.16 12.90
C THR A 212 -14.91 3.85 11.46
N LEU A 213 -16.15 3.39 11.27
CA LEU A 213 -16.75 3.20 9.96
C LEU A 213 -17.74 4.32 9.65
N ASP A 214 -17.77 4.71 8.38
CA ASP A 214 -18.74 5.64 7.78
C ASP A 214 -19.41 4.91 6.59
N ASP A 215 -19.50 5.48 5.39
CA ASP A 215 -19.79 4.70 4.18
C ASP A 215 -18.59 3.80 3.80
N PHE A 216 -18.67 2.54 4.21
CA PHE A 216 -17.70 1.49 3.86
C PHE A 216 -18.20 0.52 2.77
N TRP A 217 -19.44 0.68 2.30
CA TRP A 217 -20.11 -0.31 1.42
C TRP A 217 -20.25 0.15 -0.02
N THR A 218 -20.25 1.46 -0.26
CA THR A 218 -20.27 2.09 -1.59
C THR A 218 -18.90 1.99 -2.22
N GLU A 219 -18.86 1.62 -3.50
CA GLU A 219 -17.62 1.53 -4.26
C GLU A 219 -17.04 2.92 -4.55
N GLY A 220 -15.73 3.08 -4.34
CA GLY A 220 -15.01 4.27 -4.79
C GLY A 220 -14.78 4.25 -6.30
N ALA A 221 -14.25 5.35 -6.83
CA ALA A 221 -13.72 5.37 -8.19
C ALA A 221 -12.58 4.34 -8.33
N GLU A 222 -12.38 3.78 -9.53
CA GLU A 222 -11.35 2.76 -9.81
C GLU A 222 -9.95 3.11 -9.30
N ALA A 223 -9.58 4.40 -9.36
CA ALA A 223 -8.29 4.90 -8.86
C ALA A 223 -8.18 5.02 -7.32
N ASN A 224 -9.25 4.78 -6.56
CA ASN A 224 -9.30 4.92 -5.09
C ASN A 224 -10.49 4.14 -4.47
N ASP A 225 -10.69 2.89 -4.85
CA ASP A 225 -11.77 2.05 -4.30
C ASP A 225 -11.33 1.35 -3.00
N GLN A 226 -11.56 2.02 -1.87
CA GLN A 226 -11.21 1.53 -0.53
C GLN A 226 -12.27 0.61 0.11
N SER A 227 -13.41 0.41 -0.56
CA SER A 227 -14.55 -0.40 -0.08
C SER A 227 -14.25 -1.90 0.00
N ALA A 228 -13.19 -2.36 -0.68
CA ALA A 228 -12.86 -3.77 -0.87
C ALA A 228 -14.01 -4.61 -1.47
N ALA A 229 -14.95 -3.98 -2.19
CA ALA A 229 -16.12 -4.62 -2.77
C ALA A 229 -15.79 -5.76 -3.74
N ALA A 230 -14.56 -5.82 -4.27
CA ALA A 230 -14.07 -6.94 -5.08
C ALA A 230 -14.26 -8.32 -4.41
N PHE A 231 -14.00 -8.42 -3.10
CA PHE A 231 -14.17 -9.68 -2.36
C PHE A 231 -15.65 -10.05 -2.19
N ARG A 232 -16.50 -9.07 -1.82
CA ARG A 232 -17.98 -9.21 -1.78
C ARG A 232 -18.53 -9.66 -3.14
N LYS A 233 -18.10 -9.00 -4.23
CA LYS A 233 -18.52 -9.31 -5.61
C LYS A 233 -18.06 -10.68 -6.10
N ALA A 234 -16.95 -11.20 -5.58
CA ALA A 234 -16.51 -12.56 -5.84
C ALA A 234 -17.31 -13.63 -5.04
N GLY A 235 -18.18 -13.23 -4.12
CA GLY A 235 -18.97 -14.15 -3.29
C GLY A 235 -18.29 -14.52 -1.96
N MET A 236 -17.32 -13.74 -1.49
CA MET A 236 -16.81 -13.85 -0.12
C MET A 236 -17.73 -13.11 0.85
N ALA A 237 -17.87 -13.64 2.06
CA ALA A 237 -18.36 -12.85 3.18
C ALA A 237 -17.33 -11.76 3.53
N MET A 238 -17.82 -10.62 3.99
CA MET A 238 -17.00 -9.50 4.45
C MET A 238 -17.29 -9.22 5.92
N LEU A 239 -16.26 -8.84 6.68
CA LEU A 239 -16.36 -8.31 8.04
C LEU A 239 -15.60 -6.98 8.13
N PHE A 240 -16.30 -5.95 8.59
CA PHE A 240 -15.72 -4.64 8.92
C PHE A 240 -15.92 -4.38 10.42
N PRO A 241 -14.87 -4.55 11.25
CA PRO A 241 -14.96 -4.23 12.67
C PRO A 241 -14.95 -2.72 12.90
N THR A 242 -15.71 -2.26 13.90
CA THR A 242 -15.46 -0.97 14.55
C THR A 242 -14.73 -1.25 15.86
N LEU A 243 -13.72 -0.46 16.20
CA LEU A 243 -12.79 -0.78 17.29
C LEU A 243 -13.09 0.07 18.54
N ARG A 244 -12.33 -0.12 19.63
CA ARG A 244 -12.46 0.70 20.86
C ARG A 244 -12.41 2.20 20.55
N GLY A 245 -13.34 2.95 21.15
CA GLY A 245 -13.47 4.41 20.91
C GLY A 245 -13.73 4.82 19.45
N GLY A 246 -14.18 3.89 18.59
CA GLY A 246 -14.67 4.15 17.24
C GLY A 246 -16.19 4.17 17.18
N ASN A 247 -16.77 5.03 16.34
CA ASN A 247 -18.22 5.30 16.33
C ASN A 247 -18.78 5.52 17.75
N ASP A 248 -19.72 4.68 18.18
CA ASP A 248 -20.38 4.68 19.50
C ASP A 248 -19.92 3.50 20.39
N ASN A 249 -18.82 2.82 20.04
CA ASN A 249 -18.25 1.78 20.86
C ASN A 249 -17.65 2.34 22.16
N PRO A 250 -17.69 1.55 23.26
CA PRO A 250 -16.98 1.89 24.49
C PRO A 250 -15.45 1.83 24.34
N GLY A 251 -14.76 2.25 25.38
CA GLY A 251 -13.30 2.30 25.45
C GLY A 251 -12.70 3.59 24.91
N GLN A 252 -11.37 3.64 24.84
CA GLN A 252 -10.62 4.77 24.27
C GLN A 252 -9.73 4.24 23.15
N ARG A 253 -9.49 5.07 22.13
CA ARG A 253 -8.55 4.74 21.06
C ARG A 253 -7.13 4.69 21.62
N GLU A 254 -6.44 3.60 21.38
CA GLU A 254 -5.08 3.39 21.83
C GLU A 254 -4.07 3.39 20.66
N TYR A 255 -4.55 3.57 19.43
CA TYR A 255 -3.76 3.73 18.20
C TYR A 255 -2.77 2.59 17.95
N PHE A 256 -3.31 1.45 17.50
CA PHE A 256 -2.60 0.20 17.22
C PHE A 256 -2.21 -0.62 18.45
N TRP A 257 -2.66 -0.26 19.67
CA TRP A 257 -2.45 -1.10 20.85
C TRP A 257 -3.59 -2.08 21.00
N GLY A 258 -4.59 -1.76 21.84
CA GLY A 258 -5.82 -2.50 22.05
C GLY A 258 -6.61 -2.82 20.78
N GLU A 259 -6.46 -2.01 19.72
CA GLU A 259 -7.04 -2.29 18.40
C GLU A 259 -6.61 -3.65 17.83
N VAL A 260 -5.40 -4.13 18.14
CA VAL A 260 -4.92 -5.45 17.71
C VAL A 260 -5.74 -6.58 18.37
N GLN A 261 -6.06 -6.44 19.65
CA GLN A 261 -6.95 -7.36 20.37
C GLN A 261 -8.38 -7.26 19.84
N ASP A 262 -8.86 -6.06 19.49
CA ASP A 262 -10.21 -5.85 18.97
C ASP A 262 -10.41 -6.54 17.61
N VAL A 263 -9.46 -6.42 16.68
CA VAL A 263 -9.52 -7.12 15.38
C VAL A 263 -9.42 -8.64 15.58
N ALA A 264 -8.53 -9.11 16.47
CA ALA A 264 -8.42 -10.52 16.81
C ALA A 264 -9.74 -11.10 17.35
N ALA A 265 -10.40 -10.39 18.26
CA ALA A 265 -11.68 -10.79 18.83
C ALA A 265 -12.81 -10.80 17.77
N ALA A 266 -12.85 -9.80 16.88
CA ALA A 266 -13.82 -9.75 15.79
C ALA A 266 -13.67 -10.95 14.83
N ILE A 267 -12.43 -11.32 14.47
CA ILE A 267 -12.13 -12.52 13.67
C ILE A 267 -12.65 -13.78 14.37
N LEU A 268 -12.33 -13.98 15.64
CA LEU A 268 -12.73 -15.16 16.41
C LEU A 268 -14.24 -15.24 16.63
N GLN A 269 -14.94 -14.11 16.72
CA GLN A 269 -16.40 -14.08 16.79
C GLN A 269 -17.04 -14.42 15.44
N ALA A 270 -16.52 -13.89 14.33
CA ALA A 270 -17.03 -14.18 13.00
C ALA A 270 -16.78 -15.64 12.57
N ALA A 271 -15.68 -16.25 13.02
CA ALA A 271 -15.38 -17.67 12.79
C ALA A 271 -16.43 -18.64 13.36
N GLN A 272 -17.25 -18.19 14.32
CA GLN A 272 -18.33 -18.98 14.95
C GLN A 272 -19.67 -18.87 14.21
N LEU A 273 -19.79 -17.97 13.22
CA LEU A 273 -21.03 -17.82 12.44
C LEU A 273 -21.26 -19.08 11.58
N PRO A 274 -22.48 -19.66 11.56
CA PRO A 274 -22.70 -20.99 10.97
C PRO A 274 -22.51 -21.04 9.45
N TYR A 275 -22.59 -19.89 8.78
CA TYR A 275 -22.40 -19.69 7.34
C TYR A 275 -20.99 -19.19 6.97
N ILE A 276 -20.07 -19.10 7.93
CA ILE A 276 -18.66 -18.79 7.68
C ILE A 276 -17.84 -20.08 7.68
N ASP A 277 -16.86 -20.15 6.78
CA ASP A 277 -15.87 -21.21 6.71
C ASP A 277 -14.63 -20.86 7.56
N PRO A 278 -14.44 -21.47 8.74
CA PRO A 278 -13.29 -21.16 9.59
C PRO A 278 -11.96 -21.59 8.97
N SER A 279 -11.98 -22.43 7.92
CA SER A 279 -10.78 -22.83 7.17
C SER A 279 -10.40 -21.86 6.04
N ARG A 280 -11.20 -20.80 5.81
CA ARG A 280 -10.99 -19.80 4.75
C ARG A 280 -11.27 -18.37 5.24
N ILE A 281 -10.66 -18.02 6.37
CA ILE A 281 -10.65 -16.64 6.90
C ILE A 281 -9.37 -15.92 6.45
N TYR A 282 -9.52 -14.69 5.99
CA TYR A 282 -8.45 -13.82 5.51
C TYR A 282 -8.54 -12.45 6.20
N LEU A 283 -7.40 -11.78 6.34
CA LEU A 283 -7.31 -10.42 6.86
C LEU A 283 -6.76 -9.50 5.78
N GLY A 284 -7.33 -8.31 5.63
CA GLY A 284 -6.84 -7.30 4.72
C GLY A 284 -7.01 -5.91 5.30
N GLY A 285 -6.28 -4.95 4.73
CA GLY A 285 -6.48 -3.55 5.06
C GLY A 285 -5.70 -2.62 4.15
N HIS A 286 -6.04 -1.35 4.21
CA HIS A 286 -5.40 -0.27 3.44
C HIS A 286 -4.80 0.79 4.36
N SER A 287 -3.60 1.27 4.04
CA SER A 287 -2.91 2.37 4.72
C SER A 287 -2.83 2.14 6.23
N THR A 288 -3.43 3.00 7.07
CA THR A 288 -3.61 2.78 8.52
C THR A 288 -4.13 1.38 8.85
N GLY A 289 -5.17 0.91 8.14
CA GLY A 289 -5.73 -0.42 8.33
C GLY A 289 -4.78 -1.54 7.91
N ALA A 290 -3.89 -1.30 6.94
CA ALA A 290 -2.85 -2.25 6.56
C ALA A 290 -1.77 -2.39 7.66
N THR A 291 -1.35 -1.28 8.28
CA THR A 291 -0.43 -1.30 9.42
C THR A 291 -1.04 -2.05 10.61
N LEU A 292 -2.33 -1.86 10.89
CA LEU A 292 -3.05 -2.62 11.92
C LEU A 292 -3.20 -4.11 11.54
N ALA A 293 -3.44 -4.42 10.27
CA ALA A 293 -3.52 -5.80 9.78
C ALA A 293 -2.18 -6.54 9.97
N LEU A 294 -1.04 -5.90 9.67
CA LEU A 294 0.28 -6.49 9.92
C LEU A 294 0.53 -6.76 11.39
N LEU A 295 0.27 -5.79 12.28
CA LEU A 295 0.43 -6.00 13.73
C LEU A 295 -0.49 -7.13 14.23
N THR A 296 -1.72 -7.21 13.71
CA THR A 296 -2.67 -8.27 14.06
C THR A 296 -2.24 -9.65 13.54
N ALA A 297 -1.58 -9.74 12.39
CA ALA A 297 -1.03 -11.00 11.89
C ALA A 297 0.02 -11.62 12.84
N THR A 298 0.75 -10.79 13.58
CA THR A 298 1.76 -11.25 14.56
C THR A 298 1.14 -11.87 15.83
N ALA A 299 -0.17 -11.73 16.04
CA ALA A 299 -0.87 -12.39 17.14
C ALA A 299 -1.02 -13.92 16.95
N GLY A 300 -0.73 -14.45 15.76
CA GLY A 300 -0.81 -15.89 15.47
C GLY A 300 -2.23 -16.41 15.30
N LEU A 301 -3.12 -15.59 14.74
CA LEU A 301 -4.53 -15.91 14.48
C LEU A 301 -4.70 -16.98 13.38
N PRO A 302 -5.83 -17.73 13.37
CA PRO A 302 -6.15 -18.72 12.35
C PRO A 302 -6.65 -18.07 11.05
N VAL A 303 -5.80 -17.24 10.42
CA VAL A 303 -6.05 -16.64 9.11
C VAL A 303 -5.16 -17.29 8.05
N GLN A 304 -5.74 -17.61 6.90
CA GLN A 304 -5.06 -18.32 5.81
C GLN A 304 -4.26 -17.40 4.88
N GLY A 305 -4.47 -16.08 5.00
CA GLY A 305 -3.77 -15.08 4.23
C GLY A 305 -3.99 -13.67 4.77
N VAL A 306 -2.97 -12.82 4.67
CA VAL A 306 -3.02 -11.41 5.06
C VAL A 306 -2.64 -10.51 3.87
N PHE A 307 -3.41 -9.46 3.59
CA PHE A 307 -3.20 -8.56 2.45
C PHE A 307 -3.12 -7.10 2.93
N ALA A 308 -1.90 -6.63 3.15
CA ALA A 308 -1.62 -5.30 3.69
C ALA A 308 -1.26 -4.33 2.55
N PHE A 309 -2.19 -3.45 2.19
CA PHE A 309 -2.01 -2.46 1.13
C PHE A 309 -1.43 -1.14 1.67
N GLY A 310 -0.19 -0.84 1.33
CA GLY A 310 0.50 0.40 1.70
C GLY A 310 0.69 0.66 3.21
N PRO A 311 1.00 -0.32 4.06
CA PRO A 311 1.30 -0.04 5.47
C PRO A 311 2.56 0.85 5.62
N VAL A 312 2.61 1.66 6.68
CA VAL A 312 3.89 2.20 7.16
C VAL A 312 4.67 1.13 7.92
N ASP A 313 5.99 1.24 7.89
CA ASP A 313 6.95 0.35 8.56
C ASP A 313 7.16 0.72 10.03
N ASP A 314 7.33 2.02 10.30
CA ASP A 314 7.34 2.61 11.64
C ASP A 314 6.16 3.56 11.83
N ILE A 315 5.56 3.52 13.03
CA ILE A 315 4.36 4.30 13.35
C ILE A 315 4.60 5.82 13.33
N SER A 316 5.86 6.25 13.46
CA SER A 316 6.27 7.66 13.33
C SER A 316 6.09 8.20 11.91
N GLY A 317 5.75 7.36 10.92
CA GLY A 317 5.33 7.78 9.58
C GLY A 317 3.93 8.40 9.50
N TYR A 318 3.15 8.43 10.60
CA TYR A 318 1.87 9.14 10.70
C TYR A 318 2.01 10.43 11.53
N ASP A 319 1.81 11.60 10.94
CA ASP A 319 1.97 12.88 11.65
C ASP A 319 0.78 13.29 12.56
N TRP A 320 -0.37 12.63 12.42
CA TRP A 320 -1.62 12.92 13.14
C TRP A 320 -2.38 11.62 13.44
N PRO A 321 -3.09 11.47 14.58
CA PRO A 321 -3.34 12.46 15.65
C PRO A 321 -2.34 12.41 16.81
N VAL A 322 -1.29 11.61 16.71
CA VAL A 322 -0.35 11.34 17.80
C VAL A 322 0.96 12.05 17.56
N LYS A 323 1.49 12.75 18.57
CA LYS A 323 2.87 13.26 18.58
C LYS A 323 3.82 12.14 19.00
N TRP A 324 4.17 11.24 18.08
CA TRP A 324 5.01 10.07 18.39
C TRP A 324 6.36 10.40 19.04
N GLY A 325 6.90 11.61 18.82
CA GLY A 325 8.08 12.12 19.52
C GLY A 325 7.95 12.25 21.04
N LEU A 326 6.71 12.26 21.59
CA LEU A 326 6.44 12.29 23.03
C LEU A 326 6.34 10.90 23.68
N LEU A 327 6.30 9.82 22.89
CA LEU A 327 6.22 8.45 23.41
C LEU A 327 7.61 7.82 23.58
N PRO A 328 7.79 6.95 24.61
CA PRO A 328 8.99 6.14 24.76
C PRO A 328 9.31 5.34 23.50
N VAL A 329 10.61 5.15 23.21
CA VAL A 329 11.08 4.35 22.06
C VAL A 329 10.47 2.95 22.07
N GLU A 330 10.42 2.29 23.22
CA GLU A 330 9.78 0.98 23.40
C GLU A 330 8.29 0.96 23.06
N GLU A 331 7.54 2.03 23.35
CA GLU A 331 6.10 2.07 23.04
C GLU A 331 5.87 2.25 21.54
N LYS A 332 6.71 3.04 20.85
CA LYS A 332 6.72 3.10 19.38
C LYS A 332 7.13 1.77 18.76
N ARG A 333 8.20 1.13 19.27
CA ARG A 333 8.65 -0.20 18.82
C ARG A 333 7.53 -1.23 18.94
N LEU A 334 6.72 -1.19 19.99
CA LEU A 334 5.54 -2.04 20.15
C LEU A 334 4.35 -1.68 19.23
N ARG A 335 4.43 -0.63 18.40
CA ARG A 335 3.39 -0.17 17.46
C ARG A 335 3.84 -0.19 16.00
N SER A 336 5.12 -0.38 15.74
CA SER A 336 5.71 -0.39 14.40
C SER A 336 5.83 -1.81 13.87
N PRO A 337 5.13 -2.21 12.80
CA PRO A 337 5.08 -3.61 12.34
C PRO A 337 6.43 -4.18 11.92
N MET A 338 7.38 -3.34 11.48
CA MET A 338 8.70 -3.80 11.02
C MET A 338 9.46 -4.66 12.05
N TYR A 339 9.26 -4.42 13.35
CA TYR A 339 9.96 -5.16 14.41
C TYR A 339 9.33 -6.51 14.76
N TRP A 340 8.14 -6.82 14.22
CA TRP A 340 7.32 -7.98 14.62
C TRP A 340 7.02 -8.95 13.48
N LEU A 341 7.49 -8.69 12.25
CA LEU A 341 7.27 -9.55 11.08
C LEU A 341 7.72 -11.02 11.28
N HIS A 342 8.69 -11.26 12.18
CA HIS A 342 9.14 -12.59 12.56
C HIS A 342 8.05 -13.42 13.28
N GLY A 343 7.06 -12.77 13.91
CA GLY A 343 5.92 -13.41 14.57
C GLY A 343 4.78 -13.81 13.62
N ILE A 344 4.85 -13.44 12.34
CA ILE A 344 3.83 -13.75 11.34
C ILE A 344 3.96 -15.22 10.91
N LYS A 345 2.88 -15.98 11.17
CA LYS A 345 2.76 -17.42 10.86
C LYS A 345 1.95 -17.72 9.59
N SER A 346 1.12 -16.77 9.14
CA SER A 346 0.25 -16.91 7.97
C SER A 346 0.86 -16.24 6.73
N PRO A 347 0.65 -16.79 5.51
CA PRO A 347 1.08 -16.16 4.28
C PRO A 347 0.57 -14.71 4.20
N THR A 348 1.47 -13.76 4.00
CA THR A 348 1.22 -12.33 4.15
C THR A 348 1.82 -11.57 2.99
N TRP A 349 1.01 -10.83 2.24
CA TRP A 349 1.44 -9.99 1.13
C TRP A 349 1.38 -8.52 1.54
N ILE A 350 2.54 -7.87 1.54
CA ILE A 350 2.70 -6.43 1.71
C ILE A 350 2.73 -5.84 0.30
N ILE A 351 1.72 -5.05 -0.06
CA ILE A 351 1.43 -4.62 -1.44
C ILE A 351 1.43 -3.09 -1.52
N GLU A 352 2.20 -2.49 -2.42
CA GLU A 352 2.23 -1.03 -2.61
C GLU A 352 2.51 -0.68 -4.09
N GLY A 353 1.94 0.42 -4.59
CA GLY A 353 2.16 0.91 -5.94
C GLY A 353 3.45 1.72 -6.08
N THR A 354 4.09 1.72 -7.25
CA THR A 354 5.37 2.43 -7.45
C THR A 354 5.26 3.92 -7.83
N LYS A 355 4.09 4.38 -8.26
CA LYS A 355 3.86 5.81 -8.57
C LYS A 355 3.51 6.59 -7.30
N ARG A 356 3.88 7.86 -7.25
CA ARG A 356 3.48 8.77 -6.15
C ARG A 356 1.98 9.11 -6.22
N PRO A 357 1.31 9.36 -5.08
CA PRO A 357 1.77 9.09 -3.71
C PRO A 357 1.89 7.58 -3.43
N SER A 358 2.88 7.17 -2.63
CA SER A 358 3.18 5.75 -2.34
C SER A 358 4.03 5.63 -1.07
N ASN A 359 3.82 4.55 -0.32
CA ASN A 359 4.65 4.14 0.82
C ASN A 359 5.77 3.16 0.41
N SER A 360 6.29 3.25 -0.82
CA SER A 360 7.32 2.32 -1.34
C SER A 360 8.57 2.21 -0.45
N ASN A 361 8.98 3.29 0.21
CA ASN A 361 10.08 3.26 1.18
C ASN A 361 9.75 2.38 2.39
N SER A 362 8.51 2.42 2.88
CA SER A 362 8.04 1.55 3.97
C SER A 362 7.92 0.10 3.51
N LEU A 363 7.50 -0.16 2.27
CA LEU A 363 7.59 -1.49 1.66
C LEU A 363 9.05 -1.98 1.71
N ASP A 364 10.01 -1.23 1.15
CA ASP A 364 11.43 -1.62 1.16
C ASP A 364 11.97 -1.89 2.56
N ASN A 365 11.60 -1.09 3.55
CA ASN A 365 12.01 -1.27 4.95
C ASN A 365 11.41 -2.54 5.57
N LEU A 366 10.10 -2.80 5.37
CA LEU A 366 9.44 -4.05 5.80
C LEU A 366 10.07 -5.26 5.10
N CYS A 367 10.43 -5.14 3.82
CA CYS A 367 11.07 -6.19 3.05
C CYS A 367 12.51 -6.49 3.50
N ALA A 368 13.24 -5.49 3.99
CA ALA A 368 14.56 -5.66 4.57
C ALA A 368 14.50 -6.24 5.99
N ALA A 369 13.47 -5.88 6.77
CA ALA A 369 13.26 -6.36 8.14
C ALA A 369 12.62 -7.76 8.23
N ARG A 370 12.08 -8.32 7.14
CA ARG A 370 11.40 -9.62 7.17
C ARG A 370 12.38 -10.76 7.50
N LYS A 371 12.04 -11.54 8.53
CA LYS A 371 12.75 -12.77 8.95
C LYS A 371 11.91 -14.05 8.77
N SER A 372 10.70 -13.93 8.21
CA SER A 372 9.75 -15.02 7.98
C SER A 372 9.52 -15.21 6.48
N GLU A 373 9.58 -16.46 6.00
CA GLU A 373 9.28 -16.84 4.61
C GLU A 373 7.80 -16.63 4.26
N GLN A 374 6.93 -16.52 5.27
CA GLN A 374 5.51 -16.21 5.12
C GLN A 374 5.26 -14.76 4.70
N VAL A 375 6.27 -13.88 4.73
CA VAL A 375 6.12 -12.46 4.38
C VAL A 375 6.63 -12.22 2.96
N HIS A 376 5.69 -11.93 2.06
CA HIS A 376 5.92 -11.64 0.66
C HIS A 376 5.77 -10.14 0.39
N CYS A 377 6.67 -9.58 -0.40
CA CYS A 377 6.65 -8.17 -0.80
C CYS A 377 6.25 -8.04 -2.26
N VAL A 378 5.30 -7.14 -2.54
CA VAL A 378 4.70 -6.94 -3.86
C VAL A 378 4.71 -5.45 -4.20
N SER A 379 5.62 -5.06 -5.09
CA SER A 379 5.73 -3.75 -5.70
C SER A 379 4.91 -3.73 -7.00
N VAL A 380 3.87 -2.90 -7.08
CA VAL A 380 2.92 -2.90 -8.20
C VAL A 380 3.23 -1.75 -9.16
N GLN A 381 3.72 -2.13 -10.34
CA GLN A 381 4.13 -1.18 -11.37
C GLN A 381 2.93 -0.49 -12.01
N GLY A 382 3.03 0.83 -12.17
CA GLY A 382 2.01 1.62 -12.86
C GLY A 382 0.87 2.16 -11.98
N ALA A 383 0.73 1.66 -10.75
CA ALA A 383 -0.23 2.14 -9.75
C ALA A 383 0.42 3.01 -8.65
N ASN A 384 -0.41 3.75 -7.92
CA ASN A 384 -0.03 4.47 -6.69
C ASN A 384 -0.73 3.85 -5.46
N HIS A 385 -0.53 4.43 -4.28
CA HIS A 385 -1.08 3.99 -2.98
C HIS A 385 -2.58 3.65 -3.01
N PHE A 386 -3.36 4.39 -3.81
CA PHE A 386 -4.82 4.23 -3.90
C PHE A 386 -5.22 3.37 -5.11
N SER A 387 -4.61 3.60 -6.27
CA SER A 387 -4.99 2.93 -7.52
C SER A 387 -4.52 1.48 -7.60
N VAL A 388 -3.69 1.03 -6.66
CA VAL A 388 -3.30 -0.38 -6.50
C VAL A 388 -4.46 -1.25 -6.01
N LEU A 389 -5.40 -0.67 -5.26
CA LEU A 389 -6.43 -1.41 -4.53
C LEU A 389 -7.35 -2.22 -5.43
N GLN A 390 -8.05 -1.57 -6.37
CA GLN A 390 -9.09 -2.24 -7.16
C GLN A 390 -8.55 -3.40 -8.03
N PRO A 391 -7.47 -3.26 -8.83
CA PRO A 391 -7.00 -4.36 -9.67
C PRO A 391 -6.44 -5.53 -8.84
N MET A 392 -5.69 -5.23 -7.77
CA MET A 392 -5.10 -6.27 -6.92
C MET A 392 -6.14 -7.01 -6.08
N THR A 393 -7.10 -6.30 -5.47
CA THR A 393 -8.20 -6.95 -4.73
C THR A 393 -9.07 -7.81 -5.65
N ARG A 394 -9.37 -7.38 -6.89
CA ARG A 394 -10.03 -8.24 -7.91
C ARG A 394 -9.24 -9.52 -8.19
N ARG A 395 -7.93 -9.40 -8.42
CA ARG A 395 -7.05 -10.56 -8.71
C ARG A 395 -6.99 -11.53 -7.52
N ILE A 396 -6.76 -11.02 -6.30
CA ILE A 396 -6.70 -11.82 -5.08
C ILE A 396 -8.06 -12.49 -4.81
N ALA A 397 -9.17 -11.74 -4.86
CA ALA A 397 -10.52 -12.29 -4.67
C ALA A 397 -10.80 -13.47 -5.59
N SER A 398 -10.41 -13.37 -6.87
CA SER A 398 -10.57 -14.48 -7.82
C SER A 398 -9.79 -15.74 -7.40
N GLN A 399 -8.56 -15.59 -6.91
CA GLN A 399 -7.72 -16.70 -6.47
C GLN A 399 -8.28 -17.37 -5.21
N LEU A 400 -8.69 -16.57 -4.21
CA LEU A 400 -9.26 -17.05 -2.94
C LEU A 400 -10.58 -17.81 -3.14
N VAL A 401 -11.50 -17.28 -3.95
CA VAL A 401 -12.80 -17.93 -4.21
C VAL A 401 -12.65 -19.23 -5.01
N MET A 402 -11.67 -19.30 -5.92
CA MET A 402 -11.28 -20.55 -6.60
C MET A 402 -10.55 -21.55 -5.69
N GLY A 403 -10.25 -21.21 -4.44
CA GLY A 403 -9.44 -22.05 -3.54
C GLY A 403 -7.99 -22.24 -4.02
N LYS A 404 -7.49 -21.34 -4.87
CA LYS A 404 -6.13 -21.40 -5.42
C LYS A 404 -5.15 -20.72 -4.46
N PRO A 405 -3.90 -21.21 -4.37
CA PRO A 405 -2.83 -20.45 -3.73
C PRO A 405 -2.71 -19.06 -4.34
N VAL A 406 -2.48 -18.04 -3.51
CA VAL A 406 -2.28 -16.68 -4.00
C VAL A 406 -0.96 -16.60 -4.74
N GLN A 407 -1.01 -16.13 -5.98
CA GLN A 407 0.15 -15.99 -6.86
C GLN A 407 0.31 -14.52 -7.24
N LEU A 408 1.18 -13.85 -6.48
CA LEU A 408 1.68 -12.50 -6.73
C LEU A 408 3.21 -12.53 -6.85
N GLN A 409 3.75 -11.81 -7.81
CA GLN A 409 5.18 -11.62 -8.04
C GLN A 409 5.73 -10.48 -7.18
N ARG A 410 7.07 -10.36 -7.08
CA ARG A 410 7.69 -9.22 -6.39
C ARG A 410 7.45 -7.90 -7.12
N ASP A 411 7.54 -7.91 -8.44
CA ASP A 411 7.39 -6.74 -9.30
C ASP A 411 6.18 -6.96 -10.22
N GLU A 412 4.98 -6.80 -9.65
CA GLU A 412 3.72 -7.03 -10.34
C GLU A 412 3.42 -5.96 -11.38
N LYS A 413 2.72 -6.37 -12.43
CA LYS A 413 2.23 -5.48 -13.50
C LYS A 413 0.72 -5.62 -13.59
N LEU A 414 0.05 -4.47 -13.76
CA LEU A 414 -1.40 -4.39 -13.95
C LEU A 414 -1.82 -4.76 -15.37
#